data_AF-A0A933DVT0-F1
#
_entry.id   AF-A0A933DVT0-F1
#
_cell.length_a   1.000
_cell.length_b   1.000
_cell.length_c   1.000
_cell.angle_alpha   90.00
_cell.angle_beta   90.00
_cell.angle_gamma   90.00
#
_symmetry.space_group_name_H-M   'P 1'
#
loop_
_entity.id
_entity.type
_entity.pdbx_description
1 polymer ?
#
loop_
_entity_poly.entity_id
_entity_poly.type
_entity_poly.pdbx_seq_one_letter_code
_entity_poly.pdbx_strand_id
1 'polypeptide(L)' 'MVERKIPVLNLLPLLRASGVRPLYFPFNGHYTAAGHRVVGEQIARYLASGGWLRARGRP' A
#
# COMPACT_ATOMS: atom_id res chain seq x y z
N MET A 1 15.71 -3.02 26.02
CA MET A 1 15.55 -2.45 24.65
C MET A 1 14.21 -1.75 24.60
N VAL A 2 14.17 -0.47 24.20
CA VAL A 2 12.90 0.25 24.01
C VAL A 2 12.38 -0.11 22.62
N GLU A 3 11.28 -0.86 22.57
CA GLU A 3 10.60 -1.19 21.31
C GLU A 3 9.98 0.08 20.72
N ARG A 4 10.49 0.52 19.56
CA ARG A 4 9.91 1.67 18.84
C ARG A 4 8.69 1.18 18.07
N LYS A 5 7.50 1.66 18.43
CA LYS A 5 6.23 1.36 17.76
C LYS A 5 6.13 2.05 16.41
N ILE A 6 6.86 1.55 15.42
CA ILE A 6 6.74 2.00 14.02
C ILE A 6 5.42 1.45 13.47
N PRO A 7 4.48 2.29 13.01
CA PRO A 7 3.24 1.78 12.45
C PRO A 7 3.50 1.05 11.13
N VAL A 8 2.82 -0.08 10.92
CA VAL A 8 3.00 -0.96 9.75
C VAL A 8 1.68 -1.13 9.01
N LEU A 9 1.72 -0.98 7.69
CA LEU A 9 0.62 -1.34 6.79
C LEU A 9 0.84 -2.75 6.22
N ASN A 10 0.02 -3.72 6.63
CA ASN A 10 0.10 -5.09 6.11
C ASN A 10 -0.75 -5.26 4.84
N LEU A 11 -0.11 -5.32 3.68
CA LEU A 11 -0.76 -5.47 2.38
C LEU A 11 -0.98 -6.93 1.96
N LEU A 12 -0.36 -7.89 2.64
CA LEU A 12 -0.31 -9.28 2.18
C LEU A 12 -1.70 -9.94 2.05
N PRO A 13 -2.65 -9.77 2.99
CA PRO A 13 -3.99 -10.36 2.84
C PRO A 13 -4.71 -9.84 1.60
N LEU A 14 -4.62 -8.54 1.34
CA LEU A 14 -5.25 -7.88 0.21
C LEU A 14 -4.65 -8.32 -1.12
N LEU A 15 -3.33 -8.47 -1.19
CA LEU A 15 -2.62 -8.94 -2.38
C LEU A 15 -2.88 -10.43 -2.66
N ARG A 16 -3.11 -11.26 -1.63
CA ARG A 16 -3.49 -12.67 -1.80
C ARG A 16 -4.96 -12.86 -2.17
N ALA A 17 -5.82 -11.93 -1.81
CA ALA A 17 -7.25 -11.97 -2.15
C ALA A 17 -7.53 -11.59 -3.61
N SER A 18 -6.57 -11.02 -4.35
CA SER A 18 -6.74 -10.68 -5.76
C SER A 18 -6.68 -11.94 -6.64
N GLY A 19 -7.73 -12.76 -6.61
CA GLY A 19 -7.77 -14.03 -7.34
C GLY A 19 -7.76 -13.88 -8.87
N VAL A 20 -8.41 -12.85 -9.42
CA VAL A 20 -8.71 -12.76 -10.87
C VAL A 20 -7.83 -11.76 -11.62
N ARG A 21 -7.18 -10.82 -10.91
CA ARG A 21 -6.31 -9.80 -11.52
C ARG A 21 -4.84 -10.09 -11.16
N PRO A 22 -3.94 -10.25 -12.15
CA PRO A 22 -2.52 -10.41 -11.87
C PRO A 22 -1.96 -9.08 -11.33
N LEU A 23 -1.81 -8.98 -10.00
CA LEU A 23 -1.15 -7.85 -9.34
C LEU A 23 0.38 -7.97 -9.37
N TYR A 24 0.90 -9.15 -9.71
CA TYR A 24 2.31 -9.45 -9.91
C TYR A 24 2.54 -9.96 -11.33
N PHE A 25 3.77 -9.78 -11.82
CA PHE A 25 4.20 -10.46 -13.03
C PHE A 25 4.38 -11.97 -12.75
N PRO A 26 4.02 -12.89 -13.67
CA PRO A 26 4.00 -14.33 -13.38
C PRO A 26 5.34 -14.95 -12.93
N PHE A 27 6.46 -14.44 -13.44
CA PHE A 27 7.82 -14.93 -13.17
C PHE A 27 8.73 -13.85 -12.60
N ASN A 28 8.13 -12.82 -12.00
CA ASN A 28 8.84 -11.65 -11.54
C ASN A 28 8.16 -11.13 -10.26
N GLY A 29 8.93 -10.95 -9.18
CA GLY A 29 8.43 -10.50 -7.88
C GLY A 29 7.91 -9.05 -7.85
N HIS A 30 8.02 -8.30 -8.94
CA HIS A 30 7.51 -6.94 -9.05
C HIS A 30 6.00 -6.91 -9.30
N TYR A 31 5.38 -5.83 -8.83
CA TYR A 31 3.98 -5.54 -9.13
C TYR A 31 3.77 -5.17 -10.60
N THR A 32 2.62 -5.56 -11.16
CA THR A 32 2.13 -4.96 -12.40
C THR A 32 1.68 -3.52 -12.16
N ALA A 33 1.34 -2.78 -13.22
CA ALA A 33 0.73 -1.46 -13.07
C ALA A 33 -0.56 -1.52 -12.23
N ALA A 34 -1.35 -2.59 -12.35
CA ALA A 34 -2.53 -2.82 -11.52
C ALA A 34 -2.16 -3.05 -10.05
N GLY A 35 -1.11 -3.83 -9.78
CA GLY A 35 -0.57 -4.03 -8.43
C GLY A 35 -0.11 -2.71 -7.79
N HIS A 36 0.65 -1.90 -8.53
CA HIS A 36 1.06 -0.57 -8.07
C HIS A 36 -0.12 0.34 -7.75
N ARG A 37 -1.16 0.33 -8.59
CA ARG A 37 -2.38 1.11 -8.33
C ARG A 37 -3.04 0.71 -7.01
N VAL A 38 -3.26 -0.59 -6.82
CA VAL A 38 -3.88 -1.12 -5.61
C VAL A 38 -3.07 -0.78 -4.36
N VAL A 39 -1.75 -0.99 -4.40
CA VAL A 39 -0.84 -0.66 -3.30
C VAL A 39 -0.83 0.84 -3.01
N GLY A 40 -0.76 1.68 -4.04
CA GLY A 40 -0.78 3.14 -3.90
C GLY A 40 -2.06 3.66 -3.25
N GLU A 41 -3.21 3.11 -3.62
CA GLU A 41 -4.51 3.45 -3.01
C GLU A 41 -4.55 3.09 -1.52
N GLN A 42 -4.00 1.92 -1.13
CA GLN A 42 -3.93 1.53 0.29
C GLN A 42 -2.95 2.39 1.09
N ILE A 43 -1.78 2.71 0.52
CA ILE A 43 -0.82 3.62 1.15
C ILE A 43 -1.47 5.00 1.36
N ALA A 44 -2.12 5.55 0.35
CA ALA A 44 -2.79 6.85 0.47
C ALA A 44 -3.82 6.86 1.61
N ARG A 45 -4.67 5.82 1.71
CA ARG A 45 -5.65 5.67 2.80
C ARG A 45 -4.97 5.56 4.17
N TYR A 46 -3.92 4.75 4.26
CA TYR A 46 -3.17 4.54 5.48
C TYR A 46 -2.55 5.84 5.99
N LEU A 47 -1.83 6.56 5.12
CA LEU A 47 -1.22 7.84 5.46
C LEU A 47 -2.26 8.90 5.83
N ALA A 48 -3.42 8.90 5.16
CA ALA A 48 -4.53 9.81 5.50
C ALA A 48 -5.12 9.50 6.88
N SER A 49 -5.37 8.22 7.20
CA SER A 49 -5.87 7.81 8.52
C SER A 49 -4.88 8.09 9.66
N GLY A 50 -3.57 8.07 9.36
CA GLY A 50 -2.51 8.42 10.31
C GLY A 50 -2.28 9.93 10.48
N GLY A 51 -2.98 10.77 9.71
CA GLY A 51 -2.76 12.23 9.71
C GLY A 51 -1.42 12.67 9.11
N TRP A 52 -0.77 11.80 8.33
CA TRP A 52 0.56 12.05 7.73
C TRP A 52 0.49 12.66 6.34
N LEU A 53 -0.66 12.54 5.67
CA LEU A 53 -0.95 13.33 4.48
C LEU A 53 -1.55 14.66 4.91
N ARG A 54 -0.74 15.72 4.89
CA ARG A 54 -1.28 17.08 4.89
C ARG A 54 -1.98 17.32 3.56
N ALA A 55 -3.21 17.84 3.59
CA ALA A 55 -3.78 18.47 2.41
C ALA A 55 -2.75 19.50 1.93
N ARG A 56 -2.29 19.40 0.67
CA ARG A 56 -1.52 20.50 0.10
C ARG A 56 -2.46 21.69 0.09
N GLY A 57 -2.19 22.68 0.95
CA GLY A 57 -2.72 24.01 0.72
C GLY A 57 -2.33 24.37 -0.71
N ARG A 58 -3.32 24.51 -1.59
CA ARG A 58 -3.09 25.28 -2.81
C ARG A 58 -2.72 26.69 -2.35
N PRO A 59 -1.64 27.30 -2.89
CA PRO A 59 -1.50 28.74 -2.77
C PRO A 59 -2.73 29.44 -3.38
#